data_AF-A0A354FDD2-F1
#
_entry.id   AF-A0A354FDD2-F1
#
_cell.length_a   1.000
_cell.length_b   1.000
_cell.length_c   1.000
_cell.angle_alpha   90.00
_cell.angle_beta   90.00
_cell.angle_gamma   90.00
#
_symmetry.space_group_name_H-M   'P 1'
#
loop_
_entity.id
_entity.type
_entity.pdbx_description
1 polymer ?
#
loop_
_entity_poly.entity_id
_entity_poly.type
_entity_poly.pdbx_seq_one_letter_code
_entity_poly.pdbx_strand_id
1 'polypeptide(L)'
;MFLTMAAAVKELDNVNTSNNIGDVGDAVARGSLMGARGNSGVILSQLIRGLTDGLKGKEYVTVQDFADAWYLAVSSAYRAVIKPVEGTILTVAKSFAQGMKEAAAQDYHLEKAMEHAISKGNNTLQLTP
;
A
#
# COMPACT_ATOMS: atom_id res chain seq x y z
N MET A 1 -14.83 0.97 -3.68
CA MET A 1 -13.69 0.64 -2.80
C MET A 1 -14.04 0.70 -1.30
N PHE A 2 -15.07 1.46 -0.89
CA PHE A 2 -15.52 1.53 0.53
C PHE A 2 -15.65 0.16 1.21
N LEU A 3 -16.37 -0.79 0.60
CA LEU A 3 -16.58 -2.13 1.19
C LEU A 3 -15.28 -2.90 1.44
N THR A 4 -14.28 -2.72 0.58
CA THR A 4 -12.96 -3.34 0.71
C THR A 4 -12.22 -2.78 1.92
N MET A 5 -12.24 -1.47 2.10
CA MET A 5 -11.62 -0.83 3.26
C MET A 5 -12.39 -1.10 4.55
N ALA A 6 -13.73 -1.09 4.50
CA ALA A 6 -14.57 -1.40 5.66
C ALA A 6 -14.34 -2.83 6.16
N ALA A 7 -14.16 -3.80 5.27
CA ALA A 7 -13.80 -5.17 5.65
C ALA A 7 -12.38 -5.25 6.23
N ALA A 8 -11.43 -4.49 5.69
CA ALA A 8 -10.07 -4.42 6.24
C ALA A 8 -10.05 -3.85 7.66
N VAL A 9 -10.80 -2.78 7.90
CA VAL A 9 -10.97 -2.17 9.23
C VAL A 9 -11.68 -3.12 10.19
N LYS A 10 -12.75 -3.78 9.75
CA LYS A 10 -13.45 -4.78 10.58
C LYS A 10 -12.54 -5.94 10.99
N GLU A 11 -11.62 -6.35 10.12
CA GLU A 11 -10.68 -7.43 10.44
C GLU A 11 -9.66 -7.02 11.51
N LEU A 12 -9.39 -5.72 11.68
CA LEU A 12 -8.55 -5.22 12.77
C LEU A 12 -9.14 -5.50 14.16
N ASP A 13 -10.47 -5.59 14.28
CA ASP A 13 -11.14 -5.92 15.55
C ASP A 13 -10.68 -7.29 16.12
N ASN A 14 -10.16 -8.17 15.26
CA ASN A 14 -9.65 -9.49 15.64
C ASN A 14 -8.20 -9.44 16.19
N VAL A 15 -7.54 -8.29 16.14
CA VAL A 15 -6.11 -8.11 16.48
C VAL A 15 -5.88 -7.07 17.56
N ASN A 16 -6.95 -6.63 18.24
CA ASN A 16 -7.02 -5.50 19.19
C ASN A 16 -6.01 -5.52 20.35
N THR A 17 -5.23 -6.59 20.53
CA THR A 17 -4.22 -6.74 21.58
C THR A 17 -2.78 -6.75 21.06
N SER A 18 -2.55 -6.77 19.74
CA SER A 18 -1.20 -6.78 19.17
C SER A 18 -0.77 -5.41 18.71
N ASN A 19 0.42 -4.98 19.15
CA ASN A 19 1.11 -3.81 18.64
C ASN A 19 2.11 -4.16 17.52
N ASN A 20 2.10 -5.41 17.04
CA ASN A 20 3.02 -5.87 16.01
C ASN A 20 2.48 -5.49 14.62
N ILE A 21 3.31 -4.79 13.83
CA ILE A 21 2.94 -4.38 12.47
C ILE A 21 2.63 -5.56 11.54
N GLY A 22 3.22 -6.72 11.78
CA GLY A 22 2.95 -7.95 11.05
C GLY A 22 1.56 -8.49 11.31
N ASP A 23 1.12 -8.55 12.57
CA ASP A 23 -0.22 -9.02 12.93
C ASP A 23 -1.31 -8.06 12.40
N VAL A 24 -1.09 -6.76 12.60
CA VAL A 24 -1.95 -5.70 12.05
C VAL A 24 -2.00 -5.79 10.53
N GLY A 25 -0.84 -5.92 9.88
CA GLY A 25 -0.73 -6.05 8.43
C GLY A 25 -1.45 -7.29 7.89
N ASP A 26 -1.20 -8.46 8.48
CA ASP A 26 -1.84 -9.71 8.08
C ASP A 26 -3.37 -9.62 8.18
N ALA A 27 -3.91 -8.94 9.20
CA ALA A 27 -5.35 -8.71 9.33
C ALA A 27 -5.90 -7.75 8.28
N VAL A 28 -5.29 -6.58 8.07
CA VAL A 28 -5.73 -5.63 7.03
C VAL A 28 -5.65 -6.27 5.64
N ALA A 29 -4.61 -7.05 5.35
CA ALA A 29 -4.47 -7.80 4.10
C ALA A 29 -5.57 -8.85 3.93
N ARG A 30 -5.87 -9.64 4.97
CA ARG A 30 -6.98 -10.62 4.93
C ARG A 30 -8.34 -9.94 4.74
N GLY A 31 -8.65 -8.94 5.55
CA GLY A 31 -9.94 -8.24 5.51
C GLY A 31 -10.17 -7.53 4.18
N SER A 32 -9.15 -6.84 3.66
CA SER A 32 -9.24 -6.19 2.35
C SER A 32 -9.45 -7.20 1.22
N LEU A 33 -8.79 -8.36 1.26
CA LEU A 33 -8.96 -9.41 0.24
C LEU A 33 -10.37 -10.01 0.28
N MET A 34 -10.87 -10.38 1.45
CA MET A 34 -12.22 -10.95 1.60
C MET A 34 -13.34 -9.94 1.26
N GLY A 35 -13.09 -8.66 1.57
CA GLY A 35 -13.98 -7.54 1.22
C GLY A 35 -13.77 -6.96 -0.17
N ALA A 36 -12.85 -7.50 -0.97
CA ALA A 36 -12.60 -6.99 -2.32
C ALA A 36 -13.88 -7.11 -3.17
N ARG A 37 -14.27 -6.02 -3.82
CA ARG A 37 -15.43 -5.99 -4.74
C ARG A 37 -15.05 -5.25 -6.02
N GLY A 38 -15.24 -5.93 -7.16
CA GLY A 38 -14.82 -5.46 -8.47
C GLY A 38 -13.30 -5.34 -8.63
N ASN A 39 -12.86 -4.94 -9.81
CA ASN A 39 -11.43 -4.88 -10.15
C ASN A 39 -10.65 -3.93 -9.24
N SER A 40 -11.18 -2.74 -8.96
CA SER A 40 -10.50 -1.76 -8.10
C SER A 40 -10.38 -2.24 -6.66
N GLY A 41 -11.36 -3.00 -6.14
CA GLY A 41 -11.27 -3.61 -4.81
C GLY A 41 -10.19 -4.68 -4.74
N VAL A 42 -10.05 -5.50 -5.79
CA VAL A 42 -8.97 -6.49 -5.90
C VAL A 42 -7.61 -5.81 -6.01
N ILE A 43 -7.47 -4.76 -6.84
CA ILE A 43 -6.20 -4.04 -6.96
C ILE A 43 -5.79 -3.43 -5.60
N LEU A 44 -6.73 -2.79 -4.90
CA LEU A 44 -6.47 -2.21 -3.58
C LEU A 44 -6.04 -3.28 -2.56
N SER A 45 -6.71 -4.44 -2.53
CA SER A 45 -6.33 -5.51 -1.60
C SER A 45 -4.94 -6.07 -1.90
N GLN A 46 -4.51 -6.08 -3.16
CA GLN A 46 -3.18 -6.54 -3.55
C GLN A 46 -2.09 -5.52 -3.25
N LEU A 47 -2.39 -4.22 -3.34
CA LEU A 47 -1.50 -3.16 -2.84
C LEU A 47 -1.29 -3.32 -1.33
N ILE A 48 -2.37 -3.45 -0.57
CA ILE A 48 -2.31 -3.66 0.88
C ILE A 48 -1.50 -4.91 1.20
N ARG A 49 -1.82 -6.04 0.56
CA ARG A 49 -1.11 -7.31 0.79
C ARG A 49 0.39 -7.21 0.52
N GLY A 50 0.79 -6.62 -0.61
CA GLY A 50 2.22 -6.50 -0.92
C GLY A 50 2.95 -5.53 0.01
N LEU A 51 2.27 -4.49 0.52
CA LEU A 51 2.82 -3.61 1.55
C LEU A 51 3.06 -4.41 2.85
N THR A 52 2.06 -5.16 3.31
CA THR A 52 2.15 -5.92 4.57
C THR A 52 3.18 -7.05 4.47
N ASP A 53 3.26 -7.73 3.32
CA ASP A 53 4.29 -8.74 3.05
C ASP A 53 5.70 -8.14 3.14
N GLY A 54 5.90 -6.90 2.66
CA GLY A 54 7.18 -6.19 2.73
C GLY A 54 7.59 -5.75 4.14
N LEU A 55 6.63 -5.68 5.07
CA LEU A 55 6.85 -5.28 6.46
C LEU A 55 6.86 -6.48 7.42
N LYS A 56 6.62 -7.69 6.91
CA LYS A 56 6.47 -8.89 7.73
C LYS A 56 7.73 -9.18 8.56
N GLY A 57 7.52 -9.46 9.85
CA GLY A 57 8.60 -9.77 10.79
C GLY A 57 9.44 -8.57 11.24
N LYS A 58 9.12 -7.34 10.80
CA LYS A 58 9.76 -6.13 11.31
C LYS A 58 9.05 -5.66 12.58
N GLU A 59 9.83 -5.34 13.61
CA GLU A 59 9.29 -4.67 14.81
C GLU A 59 9.31 -3.14 14.65
N TYR A 60 10.35 -2.64 13.97
CA TYR A 60 10.51 -1.23 13.60
C TYR A 60 10.74 -1.11 12.10
N VAL A 61 10.23 -0.05 11.51
CA VAL A 61 10.25 0.19 10.06
C VAL A 61 10.95 1.52 9.80
N THR A 62 12.04 1.47 9.02
CA THR A 62 12.70 2.66 8.49
C THR A 62 11.98 3.19 7.25
N VAL A 63 12.29 4.41 6.82
CA VAL A 63 11.75 4.94 5.56
C VAL A 63 12.16 4.09 4.36
N GLN A 64 13.38 3.53 4.38
CA GLN A 64 13.85 2.60 3.37
C GLN A 64 13.01 1.32 3.34
N ASP A 65 12.75 0.72 4.51
CA ASP A 65 11.90 -0.48 4.61
C ASP A 65 10.49 -0.22 4.07
N PHE A 66 9.93 0.94 4.38
CA PHE A 66 8.61 1.33 3.89
C PHE A 66 8.60 1.55 2.38
N ALA A 67 9.66 2.15 1.82
CA ALA A 67 9.82 2.31 0.38
C ALA A 67 9.94 0.97 -0.35
N ASP A 68 10.70 0.02 0.21
CA ASP A 68 10.82 -1.35 -0.31
C ASP A 68 9.47 -2.08 -0.26
N ALA A 69 8.72 -1.94 0.83
CA ALA A 69 7.40 -2.53 0.96
C ALA A 69 6.38 -1.95 -0.03
N TRP A 70 6.42 -0.64 -0.30
CA TRP A 70 5.59 -0.02 -1.34
C TRP A 70 5.96 -0.48 -2.76
N TYR A 71 7.24 -0.75 -3.02
CA TYR A 71 7.64 -1.34 -4.30
C TYR A 71 7.06 -2.75 -4.48
N LEU A 72 7.08 -3.56 -3.41
CA LEU A 72 6.46 -4.89 -3.40
C LEU A 72 4.93 -4.82 -3.55
N ALA A 73 4.28 -3.85 -2.90
CA ALA A 73 2.85 -3.54 -3.06
C ALA A 73 2.49 -3.32 -4.53
N VAL A 74 3.20 -2.41 -5.20
CA VAL A 74 2.97 -2.09 -6.61
C VAL A 74 3.20 -3.32 -7.48
N SER A 75 4.32 -4.03 -7.30
CA SER A 75 4.60 -5.26 -8.05
C SER A 75 3.49 -6.30 -7.92
N SER A 76 2.98 -6.50 -6.70
CA SER A 76 1.89 -7.45 -6.43
C SER A 76 0.58 -7.05 -7.09
N ALA A 77 0.23 -5.76 -7.03
CA ALA A 77 -0.97 -5.24 -7.68
C ALA A 77 -0.91 -5.36 -9.21
N TYR A 78 0.23 -5.07 -9.84
CA TYR A 78 0.41 -5.24 -11.28
C TYR A 78 0.28 -6.72 -11.70
N ARG A 79 0.85 -7.65 -10.92
CA ARG A 79 0.75 -9.10 -11.21
C ARG A 79 -0.66 -9.67 -11.03
N ALA A 80 -1.47 -9.07 -10.16
CA ALA A 80 -2.81 -9.54 -9.89
C ALA A 80 -3.84 -9.16 -10.98
N VAL A 81 -3.46 -8.28 -11.92
CA VAL A 81 -4.33 -7.83 -13.01
C VAL A 81 -3.86 -8.46 -14.31
N ILE A 82 -4.75 -9.17 -15.01
CA ILE A 82 -4.44 -9.84 -16.29
C ILE A 82 -3.93 -8.85 -17.34
N LYS A 83 -4.52 -7.65 -17.38
CA LYS A 83 -4.12 -6.57 -18.30
C LYS A 83 -4.04 -5.24 -17.52
N PRO A 84 -2.89 -4.92 -16.90
CA PRO A 84 -2.74 -3.67 -16.18
C PRO A 84 -2.86 -2.48 -17.13
N VAL A 85 -3.49 -1.41 -16.67
CA VAL A 85 -3.76 -0.20 -17.47
C VAL A 85 -3.09 0.98 -16.79
N GLU A 86 -2.25 1.69 -17.52
CA GLU A 86 -1.67 2.96 -17.10
C GLU A 86 -2.73 4.08 -17.17
N GLY A 87 -2.56 5.14 -16.38
CA GLY A 87 -3.61 6.14 -16.14
C GLY A 87 -4.66 5.69 -15.12
N THR A 88 -4.34 4.68 -14.29
CA THR A 88 -5.24 4.20 -13.23
C THR A 88 -4.56 4.28 -11.86
N ILE A 89 -5.21 3.76 -10.81
CA ILE A 89 -4.63 3.62 -9.47
C ILE A 89 -3.25 2.93 -9.48
N LEU A 90 -2.97 2.05 -10.46
CA LEU A 90 -1.67 1.40 -10.61
C LEU A 90 -0.55 2.41 -10.89
N THR A 91 -0.82 3.39 -11.76
CA THR A 91 0.12 4.47 -12.10
C THR A 91 0.36 5.38 -10.91
N VAL A 92 -0.70 5.74 -10.18
CA VAL A 92 -0.61 6.56 -8.97
C VAL A 92 0.19 5.84 -7.89
N ALA A 93 -0.08 4.56 -7.63
CA ALA A 93 0.65 3.75 -6.65
C ALA A 93 2.13 3.59 -7.02
N LYS A 94 2.44 3.38 -8.31
CA LYS A 94 3.83 3.34 -8.80
C LYS A 94 4.56 4.66 -8.54
N SER A 95 3.90 5.79 -8.80
CA SER A 95 4.46 7.12 -8.56
C SER A 95 4.67 7.41 -7.06
N PHE A 96 3.71 7.00 -6.23
CA PHE A 96 3.84 7.05 -4.78
C PHE A 96 5.05 6.25 -4.28
N ALA A 97 5.20 4.98 -4.72
CA ALA A 97 6.33 4.14 -4.34
C ALA A 97 7.68 4.73 -4.79
N GLN A 98 7.72 5.35 -5.97
CA GLN A 98 8.89 6.09 -6.44
C GLN A 98 9.19 7.31 -5.54
N GLY A 99 8.16 8.03 -5.09
CA GLY A 99 8.31 9.14 -4.14
C GLY A 99 8.89 8.67 -2.80
N MET A 100 8.42 7.53 -2.28
CA MET A 100 9.00 6.93 -1.07
C MET A 100 10.48 6.59 -1.24
N LYS A 101 10.87 6.02 -2.40
CA LYS A 101 12.27 5.71 -2.71
C LYS A 101 13.15 6.96 -2.77
N GLU A 102 12.66 8.03 -3.38
CA GLU A 102 13.37 9.32 -3.43
C GLU A 102 13.53 9.92 -2.04
N ALA A 103 12.48 9.90 -1.23
CA ALA A 103 12.53 10.41 0.14
C ALA A 103 13.50 9.60 1.02
N ALA A 104 13.54 8.27 0.85
CA ALA A 104 14.52 7.41 1.54
C ALA A 104 15.95 7.80 1.18
N ALA A 105 16.24 8.10 -0.09
CA ALA A 105 17.55 8.53 -0.55
C ALA A 105 17.97 9.93 -0.06
N GLN A 106 17.03 10.72 0.47
CA GLN A 106 17.25 12.05 1.03
C GLN A 106 17.29 12.04 2.57
N ASP A 107 17.31 10.85 3.19
CA ASP A 107 17.28 10.65 4.64
C ASP A 107 16.14 11.41 5.34
N TYR A 108 14.99 11.49 4.68
CA TYR A 108 13.80 12.08 5.30
C TYR A 108 13.31 11.19 6.45
N HIS A 109 12.77 11.82 7.49
CA HIS A 109 11.96 11.11 8.48
C HIS A 109 10.60 10.73 7.86
N LEU A 110 9.90 9.77 8.46
CA LEU A 110 8.72 9.12 7.86
C LEU A 110 7.62 10.10 7.47
N GLU A 111 7.32 11.11 8.29
CA GLU A 111 6.29 12.11 8.00
C GLU A 111 6.60 12.89 6.71
N LYS A 112 7.79 13.50 6.62
CA LYS A 112 8.23 14.19 5.40
C LYS A 112 8.33 13.25 4.19
N ALA A 113 8.70 11.99 4.39
CA ALA A 113 8.74 11.00 3.31
C ALA A 113 7.33 10.71 2.76
N MET A 114 6.35 10.56 3.65
CA MET A 114 4.94 10.39 3.31
C MET A 114 4.39 11.62 2.57
N GLU A 115 4.66 12.83 3.05
CA GLU A 115 4.26 14.06 2.37
C GLU A 115 4.79 14.14 0.94
N HIS A 116 6.08 13.83 0.75
CA HIS A 116 6.72 13.80 -0.57
C HIS A 116 6.06 12.76 -1.50
N ALA A 117 5.84 11.54 -1.00
CA ALA A 117 5.21 10.47 -1.76
C ALA A 117 3.74 10.78 -2.11
N ILE A 118 2.97 11.34 -1.16
CA ILE A 118 1.58 11.79 -1.37
C ILE A 118 1.53 12.89 -2.43
N SER A 119 2.40 13.91 -2.32
CA SER A 119 2.48 15.00 -3.30
C SER A 119 2.73 14.46 -4.71
N LYS A 120 3.69 13.54 -4.85
CA LYS A 120 4.01 12.89 -6.12
C LYS A 120 2.86 12.05 -6.68
N GLY A 121 2.18 11.29 -5.82
CA GLY A 121 0.96 10.57 -6.16
C GLY A 121 -0.16 11.49 -6.65
N ASN A 122 -0.40 12.60 -5.96
CA ASN A 122 -1.42 13.60 -6.33
C ASN A 122 -1.11 14.28 -7.67
N ASN A 123 0.15 14.65 -7.90
CA ASN A 123 0.57 15.21 -9.19
C ASN A 123 0.32 14.20 -10.32
N THR A 124 0.56 12.92 -10.07
CA THR A 124 0.29 11.85 -11.06
C THR A 124 -1.20 11.65 -11.28
N LEU A 125 -2.00 11.69 -10.21
CA LEU A 125 -3.46 11.59 -10.27
C LEU A 125 -4.07 12.72 -11.11
N GLN A 126 -3.52 13.94 -11.05
CA GLN A 126 -3.98 15.05 -11.90
C GLN A 126 -3.71 14.82 -13.39
N LEU A 127 -2.78 13.93 -13.73
CA LEU A 127 -2.41 13.58 -15.10
C LEU A 127 -3.09 12.29 -15.59
N THR A 128 -3.83 11.59 -14.73
CA THR A 128 -4.62 10.44 -15.18
C THR A 128 -5.85 10.94 -15.98
N PRO A 129 -6.27 10.21 -17.04
CA PRO A 129 -7.42 10.60 -17.87
C PRO A 129 -8.74 10.75 -17.11
#